data_AF-A0A0D3KXJ3-F1
#
_entry.id   AF-A0A0D3KXJ3-F1
#
_cell.length_a   1.000
_cell.length_b   1.000
_cell.length_c   1.000
_cell.angle_alpha   90.00
_cell.angle_beta   90.00
_cell.angle_gamma   90.00
#
_symmetry.space_group_name_H-M   'P 1'
#
loop_
_entity.id
_entity.type
_entity.pdbx_description
1 polymer ?
#
loop_
_entity_poly.entity_id
_entity_poly.type
_entity_poly.pdbx_seq_one_letter_code
_entity_poly.pdbx_strand_id
1 'polypeptide(L)'
;MSVAADTSASPLTAECALAKSAKGAACVQLVGQVLDNPSLYVFGELLDMPNVQALADGPPAHAAAYELLKIFAYGTWKDYTARAAQLGQLSAAQ
;
A
#
# COMPACT_ATOMS: atom_id res chain seq x y z
N MET A 1 21.97 18.57 -25.36
CA MET A 1 20.72 18.97 -24.69
C MET A 1 19.92 17.70 -24.44
N SER A 2 20.04 17.11 -23.25
CA SER A 2 19.22 15.97 -22.81
C SER A 2 18.82 16.21 -21.35
N VAL A 3 17.52 16.44 -21.19
CA VAL A 3 16.68 16.57 -19.99
C VAL A 3 17.21 15.74 -18.78
N ALA A 4 17.63 16.34 -17.67
CA ALA A 4 16.83 16.77 -16.51
C ALA A 4 15.92 15.67 -15.91
N ALA A 5 16.37 15.03 -14.82
CA ALA A 5 15.51 14.55 -13.75
C ALA A 5 16.37 14.32 -12.51
N ASP A 6 16.32 15.32 -11.64
CA ASP A 6 16.74 15.29 -10.25
C ASP A 6 16.29 13.98 -9.56
N THR A 7 17.24 13.17 -9.10
CA THR A 7 16.98 11.92 -8.35
C THR A 7 16.60 12.20 -6.89
N SER A 8 16.23 13.43 -6.52
CA SER A 8 15.52 13.74 -5.27
C SER A 8 14.02 13.50 -5.46
N ALA A 9 13.66 12.46 -6.22
CA ALA A 9 12.27 12.01 -6.32
C ALA A 9 11.87 11.48 -4.95
N SER A 10 11.17 12.33 -4.20
CA SER A 10 10.57 11.95 -2.92
C SER A 10 9.90 10.60 -3.10
N PRO A 11 10.10 9.63 -2.19
CA PRO A 11 9.61 8.26 -2.37
C PRO A 11 8.10 8.22 -2.65
N LEU A 12 7.37 9.20 -2.13
CA LEU A 12 5.96 9.47 -2.40
C LEU A 12 5.61 9.65 -3.89
N THR A 13 6.45 10.31 -4.68
CA THR A 13 6.15 10.62 -6.08
C THR A 13 6.23 9.37 -6.96
N ALA A 14 7.22 8.50 -6.73
CA ALA A 14 7.39 7.26 -7.46
C ALA A 14 6.27 6.27 -7.14
N GLU A 15 5.97 6.10 -5.84
CA GLU A 15 4.91 5.20 -5.37
C GLU A 15 3.52 5.67 -5.83
N CYS A 16 3.25 6.98 -5.83
CA CYS A 16 1.99 7.53 -6.30
C CYS A 16 1.81 7.38 -7.83
N ALA A 17 2.90 7.51 -8.61
CA ALA A 17 2.89 7.23 -10.04
C ALA A 17 2.65 5.75 -10.34
N LEU A 18 3.30 4.86 -9.58
CA LEU A 18 3.08 3.42 -9.66
C LEU A 18 1.64 3.07 -9.27
N ALA A 19 1.11 3.64 -8.20
CA ALA A 19 -0.23 3.34 -7.68
C ALA A 19 -1.34 3.71 -8.65
N LYS A 20 -1.15 4.80 -9.41
CA LYS A 20 -2.07 5.21 -10.48
C LYS A 20 -2.15 4.18 -11.62
N SER A 21 -1.07 3.46 -11.88
CA SER A 21 -1.01 2.42 -12.92
C SER A 21 -1.19 1.00 -12.38
N ALA A 22 -0.92 0.76 -11.11
CA ALA A 22 -0.96 -0.54 -10.47
C ALA A 22 -2.39 -0.98 -10.20
N LYS A 23 -2.74 -2.20 -10.63
CA LYS A 23 -4.06 -2.80 -10.44
C LYS A 23 -3.90 -4.25 -9.97
N GLY A 24 -4.79 -4.71 -9.10
CA GLY A 24 -4.77 -6.09 -8.59
C GLY A 24 -3.43 -6.44 -7.94
N ALA A 25 -2.77 -7.49 -8.45
CA ALA A 25 -1.50 -7.99 -7.91
C ALA A 25 -0.38 -6.94 -7.85
N ALA A 26 -0.30 -6.03 -8.84
CA ALA A 26 0.69 -4.95 -8.82
C ALA A 26 0.45 -3.99 -7.66
N CYS A 27 -0.81 -3.76 -7.30
CA CYS A 27 -1.18 -2.88 -6.20
C CYS A 27 -0.85 -3.52 -4.84
N VAL A 28 -1.04 -4.85 -4.71
CA VAL A 28 -0.61 -5.62 -3.53
C VAL A 28 0.90 -5.56 -3.34
N GLN A 29 1.67 -5.71 -4.42
CA GLN A 29 3.13 -5.57 -4.37
C GLN A 29 3.54 -4.17 -3.93
N LEU A 30 2.86 -3.15 -4.47
CA LEU A 30 3.08 -1.76 -4.09
C LEU A 30 2.84 -1.59 -2.58
N VAL A 31 1.68 -2.03 -2.05
CA VAL A 31 1.38 -2.03 -0.60
C VAL A 31 2.52 -2.63 0.22
N GLY A 32 3.07 -3.77 -0.20
CA GLY A 32 4.23 -4.37 0.44
C GLY A 32 5.45 -3.46 0.44
N GLN A 33 5.81 -2.86 -0.70
CA GLN A 33 6.92 -1.92 -0.81
C GLN A 33 6.72 -0.67 0.04
N VAL A 34 5.51 -0.10 0.07
CA VAL A 34 5.25 1.10 0.87
C VAL A 34 5.33 0.81 2.37
N LEU A 35 4.89 -0.38 2.79
CA LEU A 35 4.95 -0.82 4.19
C LEU A 35 6.38 -1.17 4.64
N ASP A 36 7.20 -1.72 3.74
CA ASP A 36 8.62 -1.97 3.99
C ASP A 36 9.44 -0.67 4.05
N ASN A 37 8.90 0.44 3.55
CA ASN A 37 9.56 1.74 3.54
C ASN A 37 9.23 2.57 4.80
N PRO A 38 10.15 2.67 5.78
CA PRO A 38 9.94 3.46 7.00
C PRO A 38 9.96 4.98 6.76
N SER A 39 10.08 5.43 5.53
CA SER A 39 10.00 6.85 5.14
C SER A 39 8.60 7.24 4.65
N LEU A 40 7.70 6.26 4.48
CA LEU A 40 6.36 6.43 3.96
C LEU A 40 5.34 6.10 5.03
N TYR A 41 4.63 7.11 5.51
CA TYR A 41 3.57 6.98 6.53
C TYR A 41 2.19 7.44 6.03
N VAL A 42 2.11 7.92 4.78
CA VAL A 42 0.89 8.52 4.22
C VAL A 42 0.24 7.53 3.26
N PHE A 43 -0.47 6.56 3.82
CA PHE A 43 -1.22 5.57 3.04
C PHE A 43 -2.66 6.01 2.73
N GLY A 44 -3.15 7.07 3.37
CA GLY A 44 -4.50 7.58 3.18
C GLY A 44 -4.79 7.98 1.73
N GLU A 45 -3.86 8.66 1.06
CA GLU A 45 -4.01 9.05 -0.35
C GLU A 45 -3.96 7.85 -1.31
N LEU A 46 -3.17 6.83 -0.97
CA LEU A 46 -3.16 5.57 -1.71
C LEU A 46 -4.52 4.87 -1.60
N LEU A 47 -5.10 4.85 -0.41
CA LEU A 47 -6.36 4.18 -0.13
C LEU A 47 -7.57 4.86 -0.79
N ASP A 48 -7.48 6.16 -1.01
CA ASP A 48 -8.50 6.94 -1.73
C ASP A 48 -8.48 6.64 -3.24
N MET A 49 -7.43 6.00 -3.76
CA MET A 49 -7.36 5.63 -5.17
C MET A 49 -8.34 4.50 -5.51
N PRO A 50 -9.10 4.61 -6.62
CA PRO A 50 -10.06 3.59 -7.04
C PRO A 50 -9.38 2.24 -7.33
N ASN A 51 -8.10 2.27 -7.71
CA ASN A 51 -7.29 1.06 -7.96
C ASN A 51 -7.08 0.23 -6.69
N VAL A 52 -6.90 0.91 -5.56
CA VAL A 52 -6.69 0.30 -4.25
C VAL A 52 -8.04 -0.15 -3.68
N GLN A 53 -9.09 0.67 -3.81
CA GLN A 53 -10.45 0.27 -3.44
C GLN A 53 -10.92 -0.99 -4.19
N ALA A 54 -10.54 -1.15 -5.45
CA ALA A 54 -10.85 -2.35 -6.23
C ALA A 54 -10.19 -3.64 -5.67
N LEU A 55 -9.16 -3.53 -4.82
CA LEU A 55 -8.57 -4.68 -4.13
C LEU A 55 -9.51 -5.25 -3.08
N ALA A 56 -10.35 -4.41 -2.47
CA ALA A 56 -11.33 -4.84 -1.47
C ALA A 56 -12.36 -5.80 -2.06
N ASP A 57 -12.76 -5.57 -3.32
CA ASP A 57 -13.67 -6.43 -4.10
C ASP A 57 -12.94 -7.60 -4.79
N GLY A 58 -11.62 -7.66 -4.64
CA GLY A 58 -10.79 -8.69 -5.23
C GLY A 58 -10.81 -10.03 -4.48
N PRO A 59 -10.05 -11.02 -4.96
CA PRO A 59 -9.84 -12.28 -4.24
C PRO A 59 -9.32 -12.06 -2.81
N PRO A 60 -9.46 -13.06 -1.91
CA PRO A 60 -9.17 -12.91 -0.47
C PRO A 60 -7.77 -12.34 -0.16
N ALA A 61 -6.77 -12.69 -0.96
CA ALA A 61 -5.41 -12.16 -0.82
C ALA A 61 -5.31 -10.65 -1.09
N HIS A 62 -6.11 -10.11 -2.02
CA HIS A 62 -6.16 -8.67 -2.29
C HIS A 62 -6.93 -7.92 -1.21
N ALA A 63 -8.06 -8.47 -0.76
CA ALA A 63 -8.85 -7.89 0.31
C ALA A 63 -8.06 -7.82 1.63
N ALA A 64 -7.23 -8.82 1.91
CA ALA A 64 -6.29 -8.80 3.04
C ALA A 64 -5.28 -7.64 2.92
N ALA A 65 -4.64 -7.46 1.76
CA ALA A 65 -3.71 -6.35 1.55
C ALA A 65 -4.37 -4.98 1.69
N TYR A 66 -5.61 -4.83 1.19
CA TYR A 66 -6.39 -3.59 1.34
C TYR A 66 -6.72 -3.29 2.80
N GLU A 67 -7.22 -4.27 3.53
CA GLU A 67 -7.54 -4.11 4.95
C GLU A 67 -6.31 -3.79 5.79
N LEU A 68 -5.17 -4.39 5.45
CA LEU A 68 -3.89 -4.06 6.08
C LEU A 68 -3.52 -2.59 5.86
N LEU A 69 -3.54 -2.14 4.60
CA LEU A 69 -3.25 -0.74 4.25
C LEU A 69 -4.22 0.21 4.99
N LYS A 70 -5.49 -0.17 5.14
CA LYS A 70 -6.51 0.59 5.87
C LYS A 70 -6.20 0.72 7.34
N ILE A 71 -5.73 -0.35 7.97
CA ILE A 71 -5.33 -0.33 9.38
C ILE A 71 -4.09 0.55 9.56
N PHE A 72 -3.12 0.49 8.65
CA PHE A 72 -1.95 1.37 8.69
C PHE A 72 -2.29 2.85 8.42
N ALA A 73 -3.27 3.13 7.55
CA ALA A 73 -3.68 4.49 7.20
C ALA A 73 -4.54 5.16 8.28
N TYR A 74 -5.51 4.42 8.83
CA TYR A 74 -6.58 4.97 9.68
C TYR A 74 -6.87 4.15 10.93
N GLY A 75 -6.36 2.93 11.01
CA GLY A 75 -6.63 2.02 12.11
C GLY A 75 -5.63 2.12 13.25
N THR A 76 -5.82 1.25 14.22
CA THR A 76 -4.92 1.09 15.36
C THR A 76 -4.37 -0.32 15.42
N TRP A 77 -3.32 -0.53 16.22
CA TRP A 77 -2.78 -1.88 16.47
C TRP A 77 -3.85 -2.89 16.91
N LYS A 78 -4.91 -2.41 17.61
CA LYS A 78 -6.04 -3.25 18.00
C LYS A 78 -6.81 -3.81 16.81
N ASP A 79 -7.09 -2.98 15.80
CA ASP A 79 -7.74 -3.41 14.56
C ASP A 79 -6.93 -4.48 13.84
N TYR A 80 -5.60 -4.31 13.80
CA TYR A 80 -4.69 -5.33 13.28
C TYR A 80 -4.82 -6.64 14.03
N THR A 81 -4.69 -6.63 15.37
CA THR A 81 -4.79 -7.87 16.15
C THR A 81 -6.14 -8.57 16.05
N ALA A 82 -7.23 -7.81 15.87
CA ALA A 82 -8.57 -8.38 15.65
C ALA A 82 -8.70 -9.09 14.29
N ARG A 83 -7.93 -8.65 13.29
CA ARG A 83 -7.97 -9.17 11.91
C ARG A 83 -6.73 -9.96 11.51
N ALA A 84 -5.75 -10.12 12.39
CA ALA A 84 -4.51 -10.83 12.13
C ALA A 84 -4.73 -12.28 11.64
N ALA A 85 -5.81 -12.93 12.10
CA ALA A 85 -6.20 -14.26 11.62
C ALA A 85 -6.69 -14.28 10.17
N GLN A 86 -7.25 -13.17 9.66
CA GLN A 86 -7.75 -13.03 8.28
C GLN A 86 -6.70 -12.44 7.34
N LEU A 87 -5.81 -11.59 7.86
CA LEU A 87 -4.77 -10.92 7.07
C LEU A 87 -3.63 -11.88 6.66
N GLY A 88 -3.50 -13.01 7.35
CA GLY A 88 -2.29 -13.84 7.29
C GLY A 88 -1.15 -13.12 8.02
N GLN A 89 -0.25 -13.87 8.65
CA GLN A 89 0.87 -13.27 9.38
C GLN A 89 1.61 -12.27 8.48
N LEU A 90 1.64 -10.99 8.88
CA LEU A 90 2.58 -10.02 8.34
C LEU A 90 3.95 -10.68 8.33
N SER A 91 4.57 -10.77 7.16
CA SER A 91 5.95 -11.22 7.09
C SER A 91 6.80 -10.24 7.91
N ALA A 92 7.83 -10.72 8.59
CA ALA A 92 8.58 -9.99 9.63
C ALA A 92 9.24 -8.66 9.19
N ALA A 93 9.10 -8.27 7.93
CA ALA A 93 9.59 -7.01 7.38
C ALA A 93 8.58 -5.84 7.53
N GLN A 94 7.34 -6.11 7.97
CA GLN A 94 6.23 -5.16 8.11
C GLN A 94 5.76 -5.02 9.56
#